data_AF-X1IFT6-F1
#
_entry.id   AF-X1IFT6-F1
#
_cell.length_a   1.000
_cell.length_b   1.000
_cell.length_c   1.000
_cell.angle_alpha   90.00
_cell.angle_beta   90.00
_cell.angle_gamma   90.00
#
_symmetry.space_group_name_H-M   'P 1'
#
loop_
_entity.id
_entity.type
_entity.pdbx_description
1 polymer ?
#
loop_
_entity_poly.entity_id
_entity_poly.type
_entity_poly.pdbx_seq_one_letter_code
_entity_poly.pdbx_strand_id
1 'polypeptide(L)'
;MLREIVYNELMGLGKTEAVAKEWGAVAAEFEQVCGCKESYARADVIAFLAHLRERRLAQSTIRKDLKAIKVLARSQGWQFPKLPLRRVRPDEIRRTILTKKAVGSMITLGRQGLLKDIELCYLALATTYGLRRVEMTRLKPSSFPDEHHLIVDTAHGGSRTTHLIPAQ
;
A
#
# COMPACT_ATOMS: atom_id res chain seq x y z
N MET A 1 -2.34 4.01 -25.19
CA MET A 1 -3.82 3.95 -25.07
C MET A 1 -4.26 3.19 -23.81
N LEU A 2 -3.62 2.07 -23.47
CA LEU A 2 -4.02 1.23 -22.32
C LEU A 2 -4.02 1.95 -20.96
N ARG A 3 -3.16 2.96 -20.79
CA ARG A 3 -3.12 3.82 -19.58
C ARG A 3 -4.49 4.37 -19.23
N GLU A 4 -5.14 5.01 -20.20
CA GLU A 4 -6.43 5.69 -20.00
C GLU A 4 -7.54 4.70 -19.67
N ILE A 5 -7.53 3.52 -20.29
CA ILE A 5 -8.51 2.45 -20.03
C ILE A 5 -8.43 2.03 -18.56
N VAL A 6 -7.23 1.68 -18.08
CA VAL A 6 -7.04 1.25 -16.69
C VAL A 6 -7.30 2.37 -15.71
N TYR A 7 -6.89 3.60 -16.04
CA TYR A 7 -7.17 4.78 -15.22
C TYR A 7 -8.67 4.99 -15.03
N ASN A 8 -9.43 5.10 -16.11
CA ASN A 8 -10.87 5.38 -16.08
C ASN A 8 -11.65 4.26 -15.39
N GLU A 9 -11.30 3.00 -15.65
CA GLU A 9 -11.89 1.85 -14.97
C GLU A 9 -11.69 1.93 -13.44
N LEU A 10 -10.48 2.25 -12.98
CA LEU A 10 -10.20 2.35 -11.54
C LEU A 10 -10.90 3.55 -10.90
N MET A 11 -11.00 4.67 -11.61
CA MET A 11 -11.78 5.82 -11.16
C MET A 11 -13.27 5.46 -11.04
N GLY A 12 -13.84 4.74 -12.01
CA GLY A 12 -15.22 4.23 -11.96
C GLY A 12 -15.47 3.26 -10.80
N LEU A 13 -14.45 2.55 -10.34
CA LEU A 13 -14.50 1.69 -9.15
C LEU A 13 -14.25 2.43 -7.82
N GLY A 14 -14.20 3.76 -7.84
CA GLY A 14 -13.96 4.59 -6.66
C GLY A 14 -12.57 4.45 -6.06
N LYS A 15 -11.56 4.07 -6.86
CA LYS A 15 -10.16 4.09 -6.41
C LYS A 15 -9.63 5.52 -6.35
N THR A 16 -8.55 5.71 -5.59
CA THR A 16 -7.89 7.00 -5.52
C THR A 16 -7.15 7.30 -6.82
N GLU A 17 -7.06 8.58 -7.16
CA GLU A 17 -6.34 9.05 -8.35
C GLU A 17 -4.89 8.55 -8.39
N ALA A 18 -4.21 8.53 -7.24
CA ALA A 18 -2.84 8.03 -7.12
C ALA A 18 -2.73 6.55 -7.55
N VAL A 19 -3.67 5.71 -7.13
CA VAL A 19 -3.70 4.28 -7.52
C VAL A 19 -4.03 4.15 -9.00
N ALA A 20 -4.99 4.94 -9.50
CA ALA A 20 -5.35 4.92 -10.92
C ALA A 20 -4.17 5.33 -11.82
N LYS A 21 -3.43 6.39 -11.45
CA LYS A 21 -2.22 6.83 -12.15
C LYS A 21 -1.12 5.78 -12.12
N GLU A 22 -0.87 5.17 -10.96
CA GLU A 22 0.13 4.12 -10.81
C GLU A 22 -0.19 2.92 -11.71
N TRP A 23 -1.43 2.43 -11.67
CA TRP A 23 -1.83 1.25 -12.46
C TRP A 23 -1.94 1.58 -13.96
N GLY A 24 -2.35 2.81 -14.31
CA GLY A 24 -2.30 3.31 -15.68
C GLY A 24 -0.86 3.39 -16.22
N ALA A 25 0.13 3.71 -15.38
CA ALA A 25 1.53 3.67 -15.78
C ALA A 25 2.01 2.23 -16.06
N VAL A 26 1.59 1.26 -15.24
CA VAL A 26 1.86 -0.17 -15.51
C VAL A 26 1.24 -0.62 -16.83
N ALA A 27 0.01 -0.19 -17.12
CA ALA A 27 -0.65 -0.51 -18.38
C ALA A 27 0.07 0.12 -19.60
N ALA A 28 0.61 1.33 -19.45
CA ALA A 28 1.45 1.95 -20.48
C ALA A 28 2.75 1.15 -20.70
N GLU A 29 3.38 0.69 -19.63
CA GLU A 29 4.58 -0.14 -19.74
C GLU A 29 4.28 -1.48 -20.44
N PHE A 30 3.13 -2.09 -20.14
CA PHE A 30 2.68 -3.30 -20.84
C PHE A 30 2.50 -3.07 -22.35
N GLU A 31 1.90 -1.94 -22.75
CA GLU A 31 1.77 -1.53 -24.16
C GLU A 31 3.13 -1.36 -24.83
N GLN A 32 4.12 -0.80 -24.12
CA GLN A 32 5.48 -0.65 -24.64
C GLN A 32 6.18 -1.99 -24.87
N VAL A 33 5.96 -2.98 -24.00
CA VAL A 33 6.60 -4.31 -24.09
C VAL A 33 5.92 -5.20 -25.13
N CYS A 34 4.59 -5.18 -25.20
CA CYS A 34 3.81 -6.12 -26.01
C CYS A 34 3.33 -5.53 -27.35
N GLY A 35 3.48 -4.22 -27.53
CA GLY A 35 2.88 -3.46 -28.62
C GLY A 35 1.39 -3.16 -28.37
N CYS A 36 0.84 -2.24 -29.17
CA CYS A 36 -0.58 -1.90 -29.13
C CYS A 36 -1.40 -2.94 -29.90
N LYS A 37 -2.36 -3.59 -29.22
CA LYS A 37 -3.24 -4.62 -29.77
C LYS A 37 -4.67 -4.45 -29.24
N GLU A 38 -5.64 -4.91 -30.03
CA GLU A 38 -7.05 -4.96 -29.61
C GLU A 38 -7.28 -6.02 -28.53
N SER A 39 -6.54 -7.14 -28.59
CA SER A 39 -6.55 -8.19 -27.58
C SER A 39 -5.14 -8.73 -27.35
N TYR A 40 -4.93 -9.31 -26.17
CA TYR A 40 -3.64 -9.85 -25.75
C TYR A 40 -3.76 -11.34 -25.45
N ALA A 41 -2.75 -12.09 -25.85
CA ALA A 41 -2.66 -13.52 -25.65
C ALA A 41 -1.78 -13.86 -24.43
N ARG A 42 -1.75 -15.16 -24.09
CA ARG A 42 -0.86 -15.68 -23.04
C ARG A 42 0.60 -15.28 -23.27
N ALA A 43 1.06 -15.28 -24.52
CA ALA A 43 2.44 -14.94 -24.87
C ALA A 43 2.80 -13.51 -24.46
N ASP A 44 1.91 -12.54 -24.66
CA ASP A 44 2.12 -11.14 -24.29
C ASP A 44 2.27 -10.98 -22.76
N VAL A 45 1.38 -11.61 -21.99
CA VAL A 45 1.45 -11.56 -20.53
C VAL A 45 2.71 -12.25 -20.00
N ILE A 46 3.18 -13.31 -20.67
CA ILE A 46 4.44 -13.97 -20.33
C ILE A 46 5.64 -13.09 -20.68
N ALA A 47 5.65 -12.42 -21.83
CA ALA A 47 6.69 -11.48 -22.22
C ALA A 47 6.80 -10.33 -21.21
N PHE A 48 5.67 -9.76 -20.80
CA PHE A 48 5.66 -8.74 -19.76
C PHE A 48 6.14 -9.27 -18.40
N LEU A 49 5.73 -10.48 -18.01
CA LEU A 49 6.23 -11.10 -16.79
C LEU A 49 7.75 -11.33 -16.82
N ALA A 50 8.30 -11.69 -17.98
CA ALA A 50 9.75 -11.82 -18.17
C ALA A 50 10.45 -10.46 -17.99
N HIS A 51 9.93 -9.42 -18.65
CA HIS A 51 10.41 -8.04 -18.49
C HIS A 51 10.42 -7.56 -17.03
N LEU A 52 9.34 -7.79 -16.28
CA LEU A 52 9.28 -7.43 -14.85
C LEU A 52 10.32 -8.20 -14.00
N ARG A 53 10.66 -9.44 -14.38
CA ARG A 53 11.68 -10.25 -13.70
C ARG A 53 13.09 -9.80 -14.04
N GLU A 54 13.34 -9.41 -15.29
CA GLU A 54 14.62 -8.85 -15.73
C GLU A 54 14.96 -7.55 -15.02
N ARG A 55 13.95 -6.72 -14.73
CA ARG A 55 14.06 -5.55 -13.85
C ARG A 55 14.33 -5.87 -12.37
N ARG A 56 14.44 -7.16 -12.01
CA ARG A 56 14.69 -7.66 -10.65
C ARG A 56 13.68 -7.14 -9.62
N LEU A 57 12.43 -6.93 -10.04
CA LEU A 57 11.37 -6.47 -9.14
C LEU A 57 11.04 -7.55 -8.11
N ALA A 58 10.71 -7.10 -6.90
CA ALA A 58 10.19 -7.99 -5.87
C ALA A 58 8.90 -8.67 -6.35
N GLN A 59 8.71 -9.94 -5.97
CA GLN A 59 7.54 -10.73 -6.40
C GLN A 59 6.20 -10.12 -5.95
N SER A 60 6.20 -9.34 -4.85
CA SER A 60 5.04 -8.56 -4.39
C SER A 60 4.70 -7.43 -5.37
N THR A 61 5.70 -6.71 -5.88
CA THR A 61 5.55 -5.67 -6.90
C THR A 61 5.04 -6.28 -8.20
N ILE A 62 5.65 -7.37 -8.67
CA ILE A 62 5.18 -8.09 -9.87
C ILE A 62 3.70 -8.47 -9.74
N ARG A 63 3.29 -9.00 -8.58
CA ARG A 63 1.88 -9.36 -8.34
C ARG A 63 0.95 -8.14 -8.37
N LYS A 64 1.40 -6.99 -7.85
CA LYS A 64 0.64 -5.74 -7.89
C LYS A 64 0.49 -5.27 -9.34
N ASP A 65 1.57 -5.25 -10.11
CA ASP A 65 1.57 -4.77 -11.48
C ASP A 65 0.70 -5.67 -12.39
N LEU A 66 0.75 -6.99 -12.20
CA LEU A 66 -0.15 -7.92 -12.90
C LEU A 66 -1.64 -7.71 -12.57
N LYS A 67 -1.99 -7.07 -11.44
CA LYS A 67 -3.40 -6.72 -11.18
C LYS A 67 -3.88 -5.62 -12.12
N ALA A 68 -3.03 -4.67 -12.50
CA ALA A 68 -3.38 -3.66 -13.49
C ALA A 68 -3.71 -4.31 -14.84
N ILE A 69 -2.92 -5.30 -15.24
CA ILE A 69 -3.15 -6.05 -16.50
C ILE A 69 -4.40 -6.93 -16.41
N LYS A 70 -4.71 -7.47 -15.22
CA LYS A 70 -5.97 -8.19 -15.01
C LYS A 70 -7.20 -7.27 -15.10
N VAL A 71 -7.08 -6.02 -14.66
CA VAL A 71 -8.13 -5.00 -14.84
C VAL A 71 -8.30 -4.70 -16.33
N LEU A 72 -7.20 -4.47 -17.05
CA LEU A 72 -7.25 -4.28 -18.51
C LEU A 72 -7.94 -5.46 -19.22
N ALA A 73 -7.58 -6.69 -18.86
CA ALA A 73 -8.18 -7.89 -19.42
C ALA A 73 -9.70 -7.93 -19.25
N ARG A 74 -10.18 -7.59 -18.05
CA ARG A 74 -11.61 -7.51 -17.77
C ARG A 74 -12.27 -6.41 -18.60
N SER A 75 -11.69 -5.21 -18.67
CA SER A 75 -12.26 -4.08 -19.42
C SER A 75 -12.32 -4.34 -20.93
N GLN A 76 -11.39 -5.13 -21.47
CA GLN A 76 -11.36 -5.49 -22.90
C GLN A 76 -12.01 -6.86 -23.21
N GLY A 77 -12.57 -7.54 -22.20
CA GLY A 77 -13.31 -8.80 -22.39
C GLY A 77 -12.46 -10.02 -22.72
N TRP A 78 -11.15 -10.01 -22.50
CA TRP A 78 -10.27 -11.17 -22.72
C TRP A 78 -9.86 -11.87 -21.42
N GLN A 79 -9.56 -13.17 -21.52
CA GLN A 79 -9.27 -13.99 -20.35
C GLN A 79 -7.82 -13.82 -19.90
N PHE A 80 -7.61 -13.29 -18.69
CA PHE A 80 -6.28 -13.22 -18.10
C PHE A 80 -5.73 -14.64 -17.82
N PRO A 81 -4.53 -15.00 -18.32
CA PRO A 81 -4.02 -16.37 -18.24
C PRO A 81 -3.58 -16.73 -16.81
N LYS A 82 -3.62 -18.04 -16.49
CA LYS A 82 -2.95 -18.56 -15.28
C LYS A 82 -1.43 -18.49 -15.45
N LEU A 83 -0.76 -17.80 -14.53
CA LEU A 83 0.69 -17.56 -14.59
C LEU A 83 1.45 -18.39 -13.54
N PRO A 84 2.65 -18.91 -13.86
CA PRO A 84 3.51 -19.58 -12.90
C PRO A 84 4.24 -18.54 -12.03
N LEU A 85 3.51 -17.94 -11.09
CA LEU A 85 4.07 -16.99 -10.13
C LEU A 85 4.71 -17.74 -8.97
N ARG A 86 5.94 -17.32 -8.64
CA ARG A 86 6.62 -17.82 -7.45
C ARG A 86 5.81 -17.46 -6.19
N ARG A 87 5.74 -18.39 -5.24
CA ARG A 87 5.26 -18.11 -3.89
C ARG A 87 6.36 -17.41 -3.09
N VAL A 88 6.08 -16.22 -2.57
CA VAL A 88 6.96 -15.55 -1.61
C VAL A 88 6.94 -16.37 -0.32
N ARG A 89 8.10 -16.82 0.14
CA ARG A 89 8.21 -17.57 1.38
C ARG A 89 8.18 -16.61 2.59
N PRO A 90 7.73 -17.06 3.77
CA PRO A 90 7.66 -16.20 4.95
C PRO A 90 9.01 -15.58 5.36
N ASP A 91 10.11 -16.31 5.21
CA ASP A 91 11.48 -15.91 5.55
C ASP A 91 12.03 -14.79 4.65
N GLU A 92 11.45 -14.59 3.47
CA GLU A 92 11.80 -13.48 2.58
C GLU A 92 11.24 -12.14 3.09
N ILE A 93 10.25 -12.18 3.98
CA ILE A 93 9.60 -10.97 4.50
C ILE A 93 10.42 -10.42 5.66
N ARG A 94 11.32 -9.48 5.34
CA ARG A 94 12.10 -8.75 6.35
C ARG A 94 11.32 -7.55 6.86
N ARG A 95 10.96 -7.57 8.14
CA ARG A 95 10.43 -6.41 8.87
C ARG A 95 11.37 -6.10 10.02
N THR A 96 12.32 -5.19 9.77
CA THR A 96 13.24 -4.74 10.80
C THR A 96 12.45 -4.05 11.90
N ILE A 97 12.60 -4.53 13.13
CA ILE A 97 11.97 -3.95 14.31
C ILE A 97 13.03 -3.32 15.22
N LEU A 98 12.70 -2.18 15.82
CA LEU A 98 13.58 -1.57 16.81
C LEU A 98 13.54 -2.37 18.11
N THR A 99 14.67 -2.42 18.80
CA THR A 99 14.72 -3.03 20.14
C THR A 99 14.00 -2.15 21.15
N LYS A 100 13.51 -2.76 22.25
CA LYS A 100 12.89 -2.01 23.36
C LYS A 100 13.80 -0.88 23.87
N LYS A 101 15.11 -1.13 23.97
CA LYS A 101 16.11 -0.12 24.38
C LYS A 101 16.15 1.05 23.40
N ALA A 102 16.19 0.79 22.09
CA ALA A 102 16.20 1.84 21.08
C ALA A 102 14.91 2.68 21.12
N VAL A 103 13.75 2.04 21.28
CA VAL A 103 12.46 2.74 21.44
C VAL A 103 12.46 3.63 22.70
N GLY A 104 12.92 3.10 23.84
CA GLY A 104 13.05 3.88 25.07
C GLY A 104 13.94 5.11 24.89
N SER A 105 15.12 4.94 24.27
CA SER A 105 16.03 6.05 23.99
C SER A 105 15.41 7.11 23.08
N MET A 106 14.68 6.73 22.04
CA MET A 106 13.97 7.69 21.17
C MET A 106 12.94 8.50 21.94
N ILE A 107 12.15 7.86 22.81
CA ILE A 107 11.15 8.53 23.63
C ILE A 107 11.81 9.51 24.61
N THR A 108 12.87 9.08 25.30
CA THR A 108 13.61 9.94 26.24
C THR A 108 14.22 11.15 25.54
N LEU A 109 14.94 10.96 24.43
CA LEU A 109 15.57 12.05 23.69
C LEU A 109 14.54 13.00 23.08
N GLY A 110 13.42 12.46 22.55
CA GLY A 110 12.31 13.27 22.07
C GLY A 110 11.78 14.20 23.16
N ARG A 111 11.55 13.69 24.37
CA ARG A 111 11.05 14.46 25.51
C ARG A 111 12.05 15.51 26.03
N GLN A 112 13.34 15.35 25.74
CA GLN A 112 14.39 16.30 26.12
C GLN A 112 14.51 17.48 25.13
N GLY A 113 13.55 17.66 24.23
CA GLY A 113 13.48 18.79 23.31
C GLY A 113 14.01 18.51 21.90
N LEU A 114 14.35 17.25 21.58
CA LEU A 114 14.74 16.88 20.21
C LEU A 114 13.54 16.89 19.24
N LEU A 115 12.33 16.69 19.76
CA LEU A 115 11.09 16.64 18.98
C LEU A 115 10.11 17.70 19.46
N LYS A 116 9.30 18.22 18.54
CA LYS A 116 8.14 19.06 18.86
C LYS A 116 7.01 18.23 19.46
N ASP A 117 6.08 18.87 20.17
CA ASP A 117 4.95 18.19 20.83
C ASP A 117 4.13 17.31 19.86
N ILE A 118 3.90 17.78 18.63
CA ILE A 118 3.18 17.00 17.62
C ILE A 118 3.94 15.73 17.19
N GLU A 119 5.26 15.81 17.11
CA GLU A 119 6.12 14.67 16.75
C GLU A 119 6.20 13.68 17.91
N LEU A 120 6.23 14.17 19.15
CA LEU A 120 6.10 13.36 20.36
C LEU A 120 4.77 12.62 20.41
N CYS A 121 3.66 13.29 20.04
CA CYS A 121 2.35 12.67 19.94
C CYS A 121 2.36 11.53 18.90
N TYR A 122 2.91 11.76 17.70
CA TYR A 122 3.03 10.70 16.69
C TYR A 122 3.93 9.55 17.15
N LEU A 123 5.03 9.84 17.84
CA LEU A 123 5.91 8.81 18.39
C LEU A 123 5.16 7.95 19.42
N ALA A 124 4.39 8.57 20.32
CA ALA A 124 3.58 7.86 21.31
C ALA A 124 2.49 7.00 20.64
N LEU A 125 1.74 7.56 19.70
CA LEU A 125 0.68 6.84 18.98
C LEU A 125 1.23 5.62 18.20
N ALA A 126 2.38 5.78 17.54
CA ALA A 126 3.00 4.72 16.77
C ALA A 126 3.60 3.62 17.66
N THR A 127 4.22 3.96 18.80
CA THR A 127 4.92 3.00 19.65
C THR A 127 4.01 2.30 20.66
N THR A 128 2.96 2.96 21.13
CA THR A 128 2.01 2.40 22.11
C THR A 128 0.88 1.62 21.44
N TYR A 129 0.28 2.18 20.38
CA TYR A 129 -0.91 1.59 19.74
C TYR A 129 -0.64 1.01 18.35
N GLY A 130 0.56 1.21 17.79
CA GLY A 130 0.92 0.68 16.47
C GLY A 130 0.15 1.35 15.32
N LEU A 131 -0.31 2.59 15.49
CA LEU A 131 -1.11 3.27 14.48
C LEU A 131 -0.34 3.48 13.17
N ARG A 132 -1.02 3.28 12.04
CA ARG A 132 -0.47 3.61 10.72
C ARG A 132 -0.41 5.11 10.55
N ARG A 133 0.54 5.59 9.74
CA ARG A 133 0.65 7.02 9.40
C ARG A 133 -0.69 7.62 8.93
N VAL A 134 -1.40 6.92 8.05
CA VAL A 134 -2.69 7.39 7.52
C VAL A 134 -3.78 7.45 8.60
N GLU A 135 -3.74 6.58 9.60
CA GLU A 135 -4.68 6.59 10.74
C GLU A 135 -4.37 7.79 11.64
N MET A 136 -3.09 8.00 11.97
CA MET A 136 -2.64 9.15 12.76
C MET A 136 -2.99 10.49 12.10
N THR A 137 -2.83 10.61 10.78
CA THR A 137 -3.18 11.86 10.05
C THR A 137 -4.67 12.16 10.01
N ARG A 138 -5.54 11.18 10.32
CA ARG A 138 -7.00 11.32 10.29
C ARG A 138 -7.60 11.58 11.68
N LEU A 139 -6.79 11.53 12.73
CA LEU A 139 -7.27 11.80 14.09
C LEU A 139 -7.80 13.23 14.18
N LYS A 140 -8.90 13.38 14.92
CA LYS A 140 -9.58 14.65 15.19
C LYS A 140 -9.75 14.81 16.70
N PRO A 141 -10.10 15.99 17.21
CA PRO A 141 -10.44 16.14 18.62
C PRO A 141 -11.51 15.13 19.09
N SER A 142 -12.51 14.83 18.25
CA SER A 142 -13.53 13.82 18.54
C SER A 142 -13.03 12.38 18.58
N SER A 143 -11.79 12.11 18.14
CA SER A 143 -11.12 10.82 18.34
C SER A 143 -10.69 10.62 19.80
N PHE A 144 -10.68 11.68 20.60
CA PHE A 144 -10.38 11.66 22.03
C PHE A 144 -11.64 12.14 22.78
N PRO A 145 -12.66 11.28 22.93
CA PRO A 145 -13.91 11.68 23.58
C PRO A 145 -13.71 12.05 25.05
N ASP A 146 -12.67 11.52 25.68
CA ASP A 146 -12.24 11.80 27.05
C ASP A 146 -10.72 11.58 27.18
N GLU A 147 -10.19 11.73 28.40
CA GLU A 147 -8.75 11.59 28.71
C GLU A 147 -8.25 10.13 28.73
N HIS A 148 -9.15 9.16 28.62
CA HIS A 148 -8.87 7.73 28.80
C HIS A 148 -9.06 6.91 27.53
N HIS A 149 -9.67 7.47 26.48
CA HIS A 149 -10.00 6.74 25.28
C HIS A 149 -9.48 7.42 24.01
N LEU A 150 -8.99 6.57 23.11
CA LEU A 150 -8.63 6.93 21.74
C LEU A 150 -9.42 6.06 20.77
N ILE A 151 -10.26 6.70 19.96
CA ILE A 151 -11.05 6.07 18.91
C ILE A 151 -10.35 6.27 17.56
N VAL A 152 -10.04 5.16 16.88
CA VAL A 152 -9.35 5.14 15.59
C VAL A 152 -10.24 4.51 14.53
N ASP A 153 -10.52 5.29 13.48
CA ASP A 153 -11.11 4.76 12.26
C ASP A 153 -10.00 4.10 11.43
N THR A 154 -9.98 2.77 11.38
CA THR A 154 -8.89 2.04 10.73
C THR A 154 -8.92 2.25 9.21
N ALA A 155 -7.73 2.25 8.60
CA ALA A 155 -7.62 2.42 7.16
C ALA A 155 -8.11 1.17 6.40
N HIS A 156 -8.40 1.34 5.11
CA HIS A 156 -8.73 0.26 4.18
C HIS A 156 -9.98 -0.58 4.53
N GLY A 157 -10.97 0.04 5.19
CA GLY A 157 -12.26 -0.59 5.49
C GLY A 157 -12.23 -1.54 6.69
N GLY A 158 -11.21 -1.44 7.55
CA GLY A 158 -11.24 -2.12 8.84
C GLY A 158 -12.29 -1.50 9.77
N SER A 159 -12.62 -2.23 10.83
CA SER A 159 -13.52 -1.75 11.88
C SER A 159 -12.89 -0.62 12.69
N ARG A 160 -13.72 0.28 13.20
CA ARG A 160 -13.32 1.27 14.22
C ARG A 160 -12.78 0.54 15.45
N THR A 161 -11.69 1.02 16.03
CA THR A 161 -11.08 0.48 17.24
C THR A 161 -11.04 1.53 18.35
N THR A 162 -11.16 1.07 19.60
CA THR A 162 -11.02 1.91 20.79
C THR A 162 -9.82 1.43 21.59
N HIS A 163 -8.91 2.34 21.92
CA HIS A 163 -7.71 2.11 22.72
C HIS A 163 -7.84 2.85 24.05
N LEU A 164 -7.20 2.31 25.10
CA LEU A 164 -7.10 2.95 26.39
C LEU A 164 -5.85 3.82 26.46
N ILE A 165 -6.01 5.05 26.94
CA ILE A 165 -4.93 5.99 27.26
C ILE A 165 -4.56 5.79 28.73
N PRO A 166 -3.31 5.44 29.05
CA PRO A 166 -2.86 5.31 30.44
C PRO A 166 -3.08 6.62 31.21
N ALA A 167 -3.46 6.52 32.49
CA ALA A 167 -3.48 7.67 33.38
C ALA A 167 -2.07 8.29 33.50
N GLN A 168 -2.03 9.62 33.66
CA GLN A 168 -0.79 10.39 33.83
C GLN A 168 -0.15 10.16 35.20
#